data_AF-A0A8B7BEE3-F1
#
_entry.id   AF-A0A8B7BEE3-F1
#
_cell.length_a   1.000
_cell.length_b   1.000
_cell.length_c   1.000
_cell.angle_alpha   90.00
_cell.angle_beta   90.00
_cell.angle_gamma   90.00
#
_symmetry.space_group_name_H-M   'P 1'
#
loop_
_entity.id
_entity.type
_entity.pdbx_description
1 polymer ?
#
loop_
_entity_poly.entity_id
_entity_poly.type
_entity_poly.pdbx_seq_one_letter_code
_entity_poly.pdbx_strand_id
1 'polypeptide(L)'
;SAEGVPEEVVCEANVPQIYSMLLDCMNDYTTDSRGDVGAWVREAAMTSLMELTLLLGRSQPELIRASDCERVMCCVAQQASEKIDRVRTQAGHVLLTLLHFDSPPLPHVPHREELEQIFPRSDVATMNWNAPSQAFPRITRLLGLAAFRYHVLLGLAMSAGGLTEST
;
A
#
# COMPACT_ATOMS: atom_id res chain seq x y z
N SER A 1 21.65 -8.57 -10.02
CA SER A 1 22.85 -8.62 -9.16
C SER A 1 22.83 -7.35 -8.35
N ALA A 2 23.02 -7.45 -7.03
CA ALA A 2 22.98 -6.30 -6.13
C ALA A 2 24.02 -5.21 -6.50
N GLU A 3 25.10 -5.61 -7.18
CA GLU A 3 26.19 -4.74 -7.68
C GLU A 3 26.06 -4.37 -9.17
N GLY A 4 24.88 -4.57 -9.78
CA GLY A 4 24.68 -4.27 -11.20
C GLY A 4 24.68 -2.77 -11.53
N VAL A 5 24.83 -2.43 -12.81
CA VAL A 5 24.81 -1.04 -13.28
C VAL A 5 23.41 -0.44 -13.06
N PRO A 6 23.27 0.68 -12.33
CA PRO A 6 21.96 1.23 -11.94
C PRO A 6 21.05 1.64 -13.10
N GLU A 7 21.60 1.85 -14.29
CA GLU A 7 20.87 2.23 -15.50
C GLU A 7 20.25 1.02 -16.22
N GLU A 8 20.75 -0.19 -15.94
CA GLU A 8 20.37 -1.42 -16.65
C GLU A 8 19.56 -2.38 -15.77
N VAL A 9 19.76 -2.34 -14.45
CA VAL A 9 19.14 -3.28 -13.51
C VAL A 9 18.73 -2.62 -12.19
N VAL A 10 17.76 -3.25 -11.52
CA VAL A 10 17.39 -2.92 -10.14
C VAL A 10 18.45 -3.49 -9.19
N CYS A 11 19.09 -2.61 -8.41
CA CYS A 11 20.27 -2.91 -7.59
C CYS A 11 20.30 -2.04 -6.32
N GLU A 12 21.27 -2.29 -5.43
CA GLU A 12 21.35 -1.60 -4.13
C GLU A 12 21.45 -0.07 -4.27
N ALA A 13 22.10 0.42 -5.33
CA ALA A 13 22.32 1.83 -5.56
C ALA A 13 21.05 2.60 -5.99
N ASN A 14 20.08 1.96 -6.65
CA ASN A 14 18.88 2.63 -7.17
C ASN A 14 17.56 2.25 -6.48
N VAL A 15 17.46 1.06 -5.89
CA VAL A 15 16.24 0.58 -5.21
C VAL A 15 15.65 1.60 -4.23
N PRO A 16 16.44 2.26 -3.36
CA PRO A 16 15.89 3.24 -2.42
C PRO A 16 15.25 4.44 -3.10
N GLN A 17 15.85 4.91 -4.20
CA GLN A 17 15.33 6.03 -4.97
C GLN A 17 14.05 5.63 -5.73
N ILE A 18 14.01 4.41 -6.26
CA ILE A 18 12.80 3.87 -6.91
C ILE A 18 11.65 3.79 -5.90
N TYR A 19 11.89 3.21 -4.72
CA TYR A 19 10.89 3.19 -3.64
C TYR A 19 10.43 4.59 -3.26
N SER A 20 11.37 5.53 -3.06
CA SER A 20 11.02 6.91 -2.71
C SER A 20 10.13 7.54 -3.76
N MET A 21 10.50 7.49 -5.05
CA MET A 21 9.70 8.08 -6.12
C MET A 21 8.30 7.48 -6.20
N LEU A 22 8.18 6.15 -6.11
CA LEU A 22 6.88 5.49 -6.14
C LEU A 22 6.03 5.82 -4.90
N LEU A 23 6.64 5.93 -3.71
CA LEU A 23 5.96 6.36 -2.49
C LEU A 23 5.55 7.84 -2.55
N ASP A 24 6.33 8.69 -3.21
CA ASP A 24 5.97 10.10 -3.39
C ASP A 24 4.73 10.23 -4.30
N CYS A 25 4.63 9.39 -5.35
CA CYS A 25 3.43 9.29 -6.20
C CYS A 25 2.16 8.87 -5.44
N MET A 26 2.27 8.20 -4.29
CA MET A 26 1.13 7.87 -3.43
C MET A 26 0.47 9.10 -2.79
N ASN A 27 1.12 10.27 -2.86
CA ASN A 27 0.62 11.54 -2.33
C ASN A 27 0.04 12.47 -3.41
N ASP A 28 -0.15 11.97 -4.64
CA ASP A 28 -0.78 12.76 -5.69
C ASP A 28 -2.29 12.85 -5.47
N TYR A 29 -2.75 13.91 -4.80
CA TYR A 29 -4.16 14.27 -4.63
C TYR A 29 -4.59 15.38 -5.60
N THR A 30 -3.97 15.45 -6.77
CA THR A 30 -4.30 16.46 -7.77
C THR A 30 -5.73 16.29 -8.26
N THR A 31 -6.48 17.39 -8.28
CA THR A 31 -7.85 17.44 -8.80
C THR A 31 -7.92 18.36 -10.01
N ASP A 32 -8.75 17.99 -11.00
CA ASP A 32 -9.16 18.89 -12.08
C ASP A 32 -10.69 18.89 -12.25
N SER A 33 -11.19 19.45 -13.36
CA SER A 33 -12.63 19.50 -13.66
C SER A 33 -13.31 18.13 -13.76
N ARG A 34 -12.55 17.03 -13.84
CA ARG A 34 -13.02 15.64 -13.86
C ARG A 34 -13.04 14.99 -12.47
N GLY A 35 -12.56 15.68 -11.43
CA GLY A 35 -12.43 15.18 -10.06
C GLY A 35 -10.98 14.81 -9.71
N ASP A 36 -10.80 13.78 -8.89
CA ASP A 36 -9.49 13.29 -8.43
C ASP A 36 -8.76 12.55 -9.55
N VAL A 37 -7.97 13.29 -10.33
CA VAL A 37 -7.12 12.74 -11.39
C VAL A 37 -5.84 12.12 -10.84
N GLY A 38 -5.39 12.58 -9.67
CA GLY A 38 -4.27 12.00 -8.94
C GLY A 38 -4.50 10.54 -8.53
N ALA A 39 -5.77 10.12 -8.38
CA ALA A 39 -6.12 8.73 -8.08
C ALA A 39 -5.51 7.73 -9.07
N TRP A 40 -5.37 8.08 -10.35
CA TRP A 40 -4.72 7.20 -11.34
C TRP A 40 -3.22 7.04 -11.10
N VAL A 41 -2.57 8.11 -10.66
CA VAL A 41 -1.15 8.10 -10.27
C VAL A 41 -0.96 7.25 -9.02
N ARG A 42 -1.83 7.43 -8.01
CA ARG A 42 -1.81 6.61 -6.78
C ARG A 42 -2.03 5.11 -7.07
N GLU A 43 -2.94 4.77 -7.97
CA GLU A 43 -3.17 3.37 -8.38
C GLU A 43 -2.00 2.76 -9.15
N ALA A 44 -1.41 3.50 -10.08
CA ALA A 44 -0.21 3.06 -10.79
C ALA A 44 0.94 2.85 -9.81
N ALA A 45 1.14 3.79 -8.88
CA ALA A 45 2.16 3.70 -7.84
C ALA A 45 1.97 2.47 -6.93
N MET A 46 0.74 2.23 -6.45
CA MET A 46 0.42 1.02 -5.66
C MET A 46 0.77 -0.27 -6.41
N THR A 47 0.44 -0.33 -7.70
CA THR A 47 0.74 -1.49 -8.56
C THR A 47 2.24 -1.68 -8.72
N SER A 48 2.97 -0.61 -9.04
CA SER A 48 4.42 -0.66 -9.21
C SER A 48 5.16 -0.99 -7.91
N LEU A 49 4.71 -0.47 -6.77
CA LEU A 49 5.25 -0.84 -5.46
C LEU A 49 5.04 -2.32 -5.16
N MET A 50 3.87 -2.85 -5.50
CA MET A 50 3.58 -4.27 -5.36
C MET A 50 4.53 -5.11 -6.22
N GLU A 51 4.58 -4.84 -7.53
CA GLU A 51 5.39 -5.61 -8.47
C GLU A 51 6.88 -5.55 -8.15
N LEU A 52 7.42 -4.37 -7.82
CA LEU A 52 8.80 -4.20 -7.41
C LEU A 52 9.10 -5.00 -6.15
N THR A 53 8.25 -4.90 -5.12
CA THR A 53 8.48 -5.58 -3.84
C THR A 53 8.39 -7.10 -3.99
N LEU A 54 7.46 -7.60 -4.81
CA LEU A 54 7.37 -9.03 -5.12
C LEU A 54 8.57 -9.53 -5.94
N LEU A 55 9.03 -8.74 -6.91
CA LEU A 55 10.21 -9.06 -7.72
C LEU A 55 11.46 -9.16 -6.85
N LEU A 56 11.70 -8.16 -5.99
CA LEU A 56 12.80 -8.16 -5.04
C LEU A 56 12.65 -9.30 -4.05
N GLY A 57 11.47 -9.53 -3.49
CA GLY A 57 11.20 -10.61 -2.55
C GLY A 57 11.56 -12.00 -3.10
N ARG A 58 11.34 -12.22 -4.40
CA ARG A 58 11.67 -13.48 -5.10
C ARG A 58 13.16 -13.65 -5.38
N SER A 59 13.86 -12.56 -5.69
CA SER A 59 15.17 -12.63 -6.34
C SER A 59 16.32 -12.07 -5.51
N GLN A 60 16.07 -10.98 -4.79
CA GLN A 60 17.05 -10.18 -4.04
C GLN A 60 16.38 -9.56 -2.79
N PRO A 61 15.84 -10.37 -1.85
CA PRO A 61 15.08 -9.88 -0.70
C PRO A 61 15.90 -8.97 0.23
N GLU A 62 17.22 -9.11 0.22
CA GLU A 62 18.17 -8.26 0.95
C GLU A 62 18.14 -6.79 0.52
N LEU A 63 17.63 -6.49 -0.69
CA LEU A 63 17.48 -5.12 -1.18
C LEU A 63 16.24 -4.42 -0.61
N ILE A 64 15.32 -5.17 0.03
CA ILE A 64 14.13 -4.59 0.67
C ILE A 64 14.51 -4.14 2.07
N ARG A 65 14.67 -2.82 2.27
CA ARG A 65 14.92 -2.28 3.60
C ARG A 65 13.65 -2.37 4.44
N ALA A 66 13.81 -2.58 5.75
CA ALA A 66 12.67 -2.59 6.67
C ALA A 66 11.85 -1.29 6.62
N SER A 67 12.52 -0.14 6.50
CA SER A 67 11.87 1.15 6.33
C SER A 67 11.03 1.25 5.07
N ASP A 68 11.48 0.66 3.96
CA ASP A 68 10.77 0.72 2.68
C ASP A 68 9.54 -0.19 2.72
N CYS A 69 9.67 -1.41 3.26
CA CYS A 69 8.55 -2.32 3.45
C CYS A 69 7.48 -1.71 4.38
N GLU A 70 7.90 -1.13 5.51
CA GLU A 70 6.98 -0.47 6.45
C GLU A 70 6.24 0.69 5.78
N ARG A 71 6.95 1.57 5.06
CA ARG A 71 6.33 2.69 4.32
C ARG A 71 5.34 2.21 3.28
N VAL A 72 5.68 1.18 2.49
CA VAL A 72 4.78 0.57 1.50
C VAL A 72 3.49 0.10 2.18
N MET A 73 3.62 -0.73 3.22
CA MET A 73 2.47 -1.31 3.91
C MET A 73 1.59 -0.22 4.54
N CYS A 74 2.20 0.80 5.14
CA CYS A 74 1.48 1.91 5.77
C CYS A 74 0.76 2.80 4.74
N CYS A 75 1.43 3.21 3.65
CA CYS A 75 0.82 4.03 2.60
C CYS A 75 -0.32 3.27 1.89
N VAL A 76 -0.17 1.96 1.67
CA VAL A 76 -1.25 1.13 1.13
C VAL A 76 -2.42 1.05 2.11
N ALA A 77 -2.17 0.87 3.41
CA ALA A 77 -3.23 0.87 4.43
C ALA A 77 -3.97 2.23 4.52
N GLN A 78 -3.28 3.35 4.29
CA GLN A 78 -3.90 4.67 4.16
C GLN A 78 -4.87 4.71 2.99
N GLN A 79 -4.44 4.33 1.78
CA GLN A 79 -5.30 4.31 0.59
C GLN A 79 -6.50 3.35 0.78
N ALA A 80 -6.31 2.23 1.47
CA ALA A 80 -7.39 1.29 1.82
C ALA A 80 -8.39 1.86 2.86
N SER A 81 -8.02 2.94 3.55
CA SER A 81 -8.85 3.65 4.51
C SER A 81 -9.60 4.84 3.89
N GLU A 82 -9.36 5.14 2.62
CA GLU A 82 -9.98 6.27 1.91
C GLU A 82 -11.36 5.93 1.31
N LYS A 83 -12.16 6.98 1.08
CA LYS A 83 -13.55 6.88 0.60
C LYS A 83 -13.68 6.38 -0.84
N ILE A 84 -12.67 6.60 -1.68
CA ILE A 84 -12.74 6.33 -3.12
C ILE A 84 -12.70 4.81 -3.35
N ASP A 85 -13.83 4.23 -3.75
CA ASP A 85 -14.03 2.77 -3.84
C ASP A 85 -12.99 2.07 -4.69
N ARG A 86 -12.63 2.66 -5.84
CA ARG A 86 -11.65 2.11 -6.78
C ARG A 86 -10.24 2.05 -6.17
N VAL A 87 -9.79 3.16 -5.58
CA VAL A 87 -8.49 3.28 -4.89
C VAL A 87 -8.43 2.32 -3.70
N ARG A 88 -9.49 2.27 -2.89
CA ARG A 88 -9.59 1.35 -1.75
C ARG A 88 -9.52 -0.11 -2.18
N THR A 89 -10.18 -0.46 -3.28
CA THR A 89 -10.13 -1.83 -3.83
C THR A 89 -8.72 -2.21 -4.25
N GLN A 90 -8.02 -1.31 -4.96
CA GLN A 90 -6.64 -1.55 -5.37
C GLN A 90 -5.71 -1.67 -4.16
N ALA A 91 -5.84 -0.77 -3.19
CA ALA A 91 -5.04 -0.79 -1.97
C ALA A 91 -5.25 -2.08 -1.16
N GLY A 92 -6.50 -2.51 -1.01
CA GLY A 92 -6.84 -3.78 -0.37
C GLY A 92 -6.21 -4.99 -1.06
N HIS A 93 -6.29 -5.04 -2.39
CA HIS A 93 -5.64 -6.08 -3.19
C HIS A 93 -4.12 -6.09 -2.98
N VAL A 94 -3.47 -4.93 -3.04
CA VAL A 94 -2.01 -4.81 -2.85
C VAL A 94 -1.60 -5.23 -1.45
N LEU A 95 -2.30 -4.76 -0.41
CA LEU A 95 -2.02 -5.09 0.99
C LEU A 95 -2.02 -6.61 1.22
N LEU A 96 -3.07 -7.28 0.73
CA LEU A 96 -3.23 -8.72 0.92
C LEU A 96 -2.24 -9.52 0.08
N THR A 97 -1.94 -9.07 -1.14
CA THR A 97 -0.95 -9.72 -2.02
C THR A 97 0.44 -9.66 -1.40
N LEU A 98 0.85 -8.51 -0.85
CA LEU A 98 2.14 -8.37 -0.17
C LEU A 98 2.19 -9.19 1.12
N LEU A 99 1.15 -9.10 1.96
CA LEU A 99 1.07 -9.84 3.22
C LEU A 99 1.19 -11.35 3.00
N HIS A 100 0.44 -11.88 2.03
CA HIS A 100 0.32 -13.31 1.78
C HIS A 100 1.26 -13.84 0.69
N PHE A 101 2.21 -13.03 0.20
CA PHE A 101 3.26 -13.56 -0.66
C PHE A 101 4.07 -14.62 0.10
N ASP A 102 4.32 -15.78 -0.52
CA ASP A 102 4.91 -16.96 0.14
C ASP A 102 6.03 -17.64 -0.65
N SER A 103 6.60 -16.97 -1.65
CA SER A 103 7.57 -17.57 -2.57
C SER A 103 8.89 -16.77 -2.70
N PRO A 104 9.69 -16.58 -1.62
CA PRO A 104 9.44 -16.83 -0.19
C PRO A 104 8.60 -15.69 0.46
N PRO A 105 8.21 -15.80 1.74
CA PRO A 105 7.53 -14.71 2.44
C PRO A 105 8.31 -13.39 2.39
N LEU A 106 7.62 -12.28 2.15
CA LEU A 106 8.28 -10.97 2.12
C LEU A 106 8.93 -10.66 3.49
N PRO A 107 10.21 -10.24 3.49
CA PRO A 107 10.88 -9.83 4.71
C PRO A 107 10.29 -8.51 5.22
N HIS A 108 10.49 -8.24 6.50
CA HIS A 108 10.21 -6.95 7.14
C HIS A 108 8.76 -6.43 7.12
N VAL A 109 7.77 -7.26 6.79
CA VAL A 109 6.36 -6.87 6.93
C VAL A 109 6.07 -6.51 8.40
N PRO A 110 5.71 -5.25 8.71
CA PRO A 110 5.49 -4.80 10.08
C PRO A 110 4.23 -5.46 10.66
N HIS A 111 4.29 -5.89 11.92
CA HIS A 111 3.15 -6.53 12.62
C HIS A 111 2.54 -7.71 11.84
N ARG A 112 3.37 -8.54 11.20
CA ARG A 112 2.91 -9.64 10.32
C ARG A 112 1.87 -10.54 10.99
N GLU A 113 2.12 -10.99 12.22
CA GLU A 113 1.22 -11.89 12.93
C GLU A 113 -0.16 -11.26 13.17
N GLU A 114 -0.19 -10.00 13.62
CA GLU A 114 -1.43 -9.27 13.84
C GLU A 114 -2.15 -8.97 12.52
N LEU A 115 -1.43 -8.65 11.45
CA LEU A 115 -2.00 -8.46 10.12
C LEU A 115 -2.63 -9.75 9.59
N GLU A 116 -1.98 -10.90 9.75
CA GLU A 116 -2.53 -12.20 9.33
C GLU A 116 -3.77 -12.60 10.16
N GLN A 117 -3.86 -12.18 11.41
CA GLN A 117 -5.07 -12.33 12.23
C GLN A 117 -6.20 -11.37 11.80
N ILE A 118 -5.86 -10.16 11.37
CA ILE A 118 -6.84 -9.17 10.89
C ILE A 118 -7.33 -9.55 9.48
N PHE A 119 -6.42 -10.07 8.65
CA PHE A 119 -6.65 -10.47 7.26
C PHE A 119 -6.19 -11.92 7.02
N PRO A 120 -6.95 -12.91 7.50
CA PRO A 120 -6.63 -14.31 7.26
C PRO A 120 -6.50 -14.62 5.77
N ARG A 121 -5.60 -15.52 5.41
CA ARG A 121 -5.40 -15.95 4.01
C ARG A 121 -6.69 -16.48 3.38
N SER A 122 -7.55 -17.13 4.17
CA SER A 122 -8.87 -17.62 3.75
C SER A 122 -9.80 -16.51 3.25
N ASP A 123 -9.63 -15.29 3.75
CA ASP A 123 -10.53 -14.17 3.49
C ASP A 123 -10.11 -13.39 2.23
N VAL A 124 -8.91 -13.65 1.68
CA VAL A 124 -8.36 -12.89 0.54
C VAL A 124 -9.29 -12.94 -0.68
N ALA A 125 -9.89 -14.11 -0.95
CA ALA A 125 -10.79 -14.28 -2.10
C ALA A 125 -12.22 -13.77 -1.85
N THR A 126 -12.62 -13.58 -0.60
CA THR A 126 -14.01 -13.25 -0.23
C THR A 126 -14.18 -11.80 0.22
N MET A 127 -13.08 -11.11 0.52
CA MET A 127 -13.11 -9.71 0.98
C MET A 127 -13.57 -8.76 -0.13
N ASN A 128 -14.73 -8.13 0.07
CA ASN A 128 -15.20 -7.09 -0.83
C ASN A 128 -14.71 -5.70 -0.39
N TRP A 129 -13.55 -5.28 -0.90
CA TRP A 129 -12.97 -3.96 -0.62
C TRP A 129 -13.78 -2.78 -1.19
N ASN A 130 -14.61 -3.03 -2.20
CA ASN A 130 -15.51 -2.02 -2.74
C ASN A 130 -16.60 -1.66 -1.73
N ALA A 131 -17.09 -2.61 -0.92
CA ALA A 131 -18.09 -2.35 0.12
C ALA A 131 -17.47 -1.73 1.39
N PRO A 132 -17.76 -0.45 1.74
CA PRO A 132 -17.22 0.17 2.96
C PRO A 132 -17.60 -0.57 4.24
N SER A 133 -18.80 -1.17 4.28
CA SER A 133 -19.30 -1.96 5.41
C SER A 133 -18.51 -3.24 5.67
N GLN A 134 -17.73 -3.72 4.70
CA GLN A 134 -16.83 -4.86 4.87
C GLN A 134 -15.38 -4.41 5.07
N ALA A 135 -14.93 -3.43 4.29
CA ALA A 135 -13.55 -2.93 4.33
C ALA A 135 -13.23 -2.20 5.64
N PHE A 136 -14.06 -1.24 6.06
CA PHE A 136 -13.73 -0.37 7.19
C PHE A 136 -13.66 -1.08 8.55
N PRO A 137 -14.55 -2.04 8.89
CA PRO A 137 -14.40 -2.79 10.13
C PRO A 137 -13.07 -3.55 10.23
N ARG A 138 -12.48 -3.96 9.10
CA ARG A 138 -11.18 -4.64 9.08
C ARG A 138 -10.03 -3.63 9.15
N ILE A 139 -10.05 -2.60 8.29
CA ILE A 139 -8.94 -1.63 8.21
C ILE A 139 -8.79 -0.82 9.49
N THR A 140 -9.89 -0.49 10.18
CA THR A 140 -9.84 0.27 11.45
C THR A 140 -9.18 -0.51 12.58
N ARG A 141 -9.08 -1.85 12.51
CA ARG A 141 -8.31 -2.64 13.48
C ARG A 141 -6.82 -2.30 13.47
N LEU A 142 -6.30 -1.78 12.35
CA LEU A 142 -4.90 -1.37 12.22
C LEU A 142 -4.58 -0.14 13.08
N LEU A 143 -5.59 0.61 13.56
CA LEU A 143 -5.40 1.69 14.54
C LEU A 143 -4.74 1.20 15.84
N GLY A 144 -4.91 -0.09 16.17
CA GLY A 144 -4.24 -0.73 17.30
C GLY A 144 -2.73 -0.91 17.09
N LEU A 145 -2.26 -0.92 15.84
CA LEU A 145 -0.86 -1.19 15.47
C LEU A 145 -0.10 0.13 15.30
N ALA A 146 1.01 0.29 16.02
CA ALA A 146 1.70 1.58 16.11
C ALA A 146 2.21 2.10 14.76
N ALA A 147 2.76 1.22 13.90
CA ALA A 147 3.25 1.59 12.58
C ALA A 147 2.14 2.16 11.68
N PHE A 148 0.95 1.55 11.72
CA PHE A 148 -0.16 1.88 10.82
C PHE A 148 -1.04 3.03 11.30
N ARG A 149 -1.07 3.29 12.62
CA ARG A 149 -2.04 4.18 13.25
C ARG A 149 -2.15 5.56 12.59
N TYR A 150 -1.02 6.22 12.34
CA TYR A 150 -1.00 7.54 11.71
C TYR A 150 -1.62 7.51 10.30
N HIS A 151 -1.16 6.59 9.46
CA HIS A 151 -1.56 6.47 8.06
C HIS A 151 -3.04 6.08 7.90
N VAL A 152 -3.53 5.16 8.75
CA VAL A 152 -4.95 4.79 8.77
C VAL A 152 -5.83 5.97 9.22
N LEU A 153 -5.43 6.71 10.26
CA LEU A 153 -6.15 7.93 10.68
C LEU A 153 -6.17 8.98 9.58
N LEU A 154 -5.05 9.19 8.88
CA LEU A 154 -4.96 10.14 7.77
C LEU A 154 -5.92 9.78 6.64
N GLY A 155 -5.96 8.52 6.21
CA GLY A 155 -6.89 8.06 5.16
C GLY A 155 -8.37 8.19 5.57
N LEU A 156 -8.69 7.91 6.83
CA LEU A 156 -10.04 8.14 7.38
C LEU A 156 -10.39 9.63 7.44
N ALA A 157 -9.45 10.50 7.81
CA ALA A 157 -9.66 11.95 7.86
C ALA A 157 -9.89 12.55 6.47
N MET A 158 -9.10 12.14 5.47
CA MET A 158 -9.30 12.53 4.06
C MET A 158 -10.69 12.14 3.55
N SER A 159 -11.22 11.00 4.01
CA SER A 159 -12.56 10.53 3.68
C SER A 159 -13.69 11.40 4.24
N ALA A 160 -13.46 12.00 5.41
CA ALA A 160 -14.42 12.88 6.08
C ALA A 160 -14.44 14.29 5.50
N GLY A 161 -13.31 14.78 4.97
CA GLY A 161 -13.16 16.13 4.42
C GLY A 161 -14.01 16.43 3.18
N GLY A 162 -14.40 15.40 2.41
CA GLY A 162 -15.21 15.56 1.18
C GLY A 162 -16.71 15.81 1.39
N LEU A 163 -17.17 16.02 2.64
CA LEU A 163 -18.59 16.18 2.98
C LEU A 163 -19.07 17.64 3.08
N THR A 164 -18.24 18.66 2.77
CA THR A 164 -18.62 20.07 3.05
C THR A 164 -18.65 21.06 1.89
N GLU A 165 -18.49 20.66 0.62
CA GLU A 165 -18.79 21.57 -0.49
C GLU A 165 -20.04 21.12 -1.26
N SER A 166 -21.19 21.42 -0.66
CA SER A 166 -22.41 21.70 -1.39
C SER A 166 -22.73 23.18 -1.19
N THR A 167 -22.29 24.02 -2.12
CA THR A 167 -22.79 25.39 -2.30
C THR A 167 -23.33 25.53 -3.71
#